data_AF-A0A4P7XEI1-F1
#
_entry.id   AF-A0A4P7XEI1-F1
#
_cell.length_a   1.000
_cell.length_b   1.000
_cell.length_c   1.000
_cell.angle_alpha   90.00
_cell.angle_beta   90.00
_cell.angle_gamma   90.00
#
_symmetry.space_group_name_H-M   'P 1'
#
loop_
_entity.id
_entity.type
_entity.pdbx_description
1 polymer ?
#
loop_
_entity_poly.entity_id
_entity_poly.type
_entity_poly.pdbx_seq_one_letter_code
_entity_poly.pdbx_strand_id
1 'polypeptide(L)'
;MDSPKHVVKDEPRKSLFVLMAASLFFTLIGLVVLIFGSPDREPIIGQAGTLSLVIGALGFVLYVIARRHEGKARKNARKGEGKHV
;
A
#
# COMPACT_ATOMS: atom_id res chain seq x y z
N MET A 1 19.46 -5.44 32.00
CA MET A 1 19.61 -4.98 30.61
C MET A 1 18.72 -5.86 29.75
N ASP A 2 17.49 -5.40 29.50
CA ASP A 2 16.44 -6.16 28.82
C ASP A 2 16.69 -6.25 27.31
N SER A 3 16.49 -7.45 26.78
CA SER A 3 16.72 -7.80 25.38
C SER A 3 15.83 -6.98 24.43
N PRO A 4 16.39 -6.18 23.49
CA PRO A 4 15.63 -5.32 22.58
C PRO A 4 15.01 -6.09 21.39
N LYS A 5 14.58 -7.33 21.59
CA LYS A 5 14.22 -8.25 20.49
C LYS A 5 12.73 -8.31 20.13
N HIS A 6 11.89 -7.50 20.78
CA HIS A 6 10.44 -7.58 20.61
C HIS A 6 9.74 -6.34 20.06
N VAL A 7 10.45 -5.22 19.87
CA VAL A 7 9.83 -3.94 19.43
C VAL A 7 9.50 -3.92 17.93
N VAL A 8 10.12 -4.78 17.12
CA VAL A 8 10.00 -4.76 15.64
C VAL A 8 8.81 -5.60 15.11
N LYS A 9 8.10 -6.35 15.96
CA LYS A 9 7.08 -7.31 15.51
C LYS A 9 5.70 -6.69 15.21
N ASP A 10 5.42 -5.48 15.71
CA ASP A 10 4.13 -4.79 15.50
C ASP A 10 4.13 -3.79 14.33
N GLU A 11 5.30 -3.50 13.74
CA GLU A 11 5.44 -2.51 12.67
C GLU A 11 4.82 -2.87 11.30
N PRO A 12 4.81 -4.13 10.81
CA PRO A 12 4.39 -4.37 9.42
C PRO A 12 2.89 -4.12 9.18
N ARG A 13 2.04 -4.23 10.21
CA ARG A 13 0.59 -4.04 10.03
C ARG A 13 0.20 -2.57 9.89
N LYS A 14 0.89 -1.69 10.62
CA LYS A 14 0.61 -0.24 10.58
C LYS A 14 1.04 0.36 9.23
N SER A 15 2.20 -0.04 8.71
CA SER A 15 2.69 0.44 7.41
C SER A 15 1.80 -0.02 6.25
N LEU A 16 1.28 -1.25 6.29
CA LEU A 16 0.40 -1.77 5.25
C LEU A 16 -0.97 -1.05 5.21
N PHE A 17 -1.50 -0.68 6.38
CA PHE A 17 -2.73 0.11 6.47
C PHE A 17 -2.53 1.54 5.92
N VAL A 18 -1.40 2.17 6.27
CA VAL A 18 -1.05 3.50 5.74
C VAL A 18 -0.89 3.46 4.22
N LEU A 19 -0.26 2.42 3.67
CA LEU A 19 -0.12 2.25 2.22
C LEU A 19 -1.49 2.13 1.52
N MET A 20 -2.42 1.38 2.10
CA MET A 20 -3.79 1.25 1.59
C MET A 20 -4.53 2.60 1.61
N ALA A 21 -4.46 3.32 2.74
CA ALA A 21 -5.11 4.62 2.90
C ALA A 21 -4.53 5.67 1.94
N ALA A 22 -3.20 5.71 1.77
CA ALA A 22 -2.53 6.60 0.84
C ALA A 22 -2.91 6.30 -0.61
N SER A 23 -2.90 5.03 -1.01
CA SER A 23 -3.33 4.60 -2.35
C SER A 23 -4.77 5.02 -2.65
N LEU A 24 -5.68 4.82 -1.70
CA LEU A 24 -7.08 5.22 -1.85
C LEU A 24 -7.21 6.75 -1.98
N PHE A 25 -6.49 7.50 -1.15
CA PHE A 25 -6.49 8.96 -1.18
C PHE A 25 -6.02 9.51 -2.53
N PHE A 26 -4.88 9.04 -3.04
CA PHE A 26 -4.37 9.45 -4.35
C PHE A 26 -5.31 9.09 -5.49
N THR A 27 -5.95 7.92 -5.41
CA THR A 27 -6.92 7.47 -6.40
C THR A 27 -8.16 8.38 -6.42
N LEU A 28 -8.69 8.72 -5.24
CA LEU A 28 -9.85 9.61 -5.11
C LEU A 28 -9.54 11.03 -5.60
N ILE A 29 -8.39 11.59 -5.23
CA ILE A 29 -7.98 12.92 -5.71
C ILE A 29 -7.81 12.92 -7.23
N GLY A 30 -7.11 11.93 -7.79
CA GLY A 30 -6.92 11.83 -9.23
C GLY A 30 -8.27 11.76 -9.98
N LEU A 31 -9.23 11.01 -9.43
CA LEU A 31 -10.58 10.90 -9.99
C LEU A 31 -11.33 12.25 -9.94
N VAL A 32 -11.30 12.94 -8.79
CA VAL A 32 -11.93 14.26 -8.65
C VAL A 32 -11.31 15.27 -9.63
N VAL A 33 -9.97 15.27 -9.76
CA VAL A 33 -9.26 16.15 -10.69
C VAL A 33 -9.63 15.85 -12.15
N LEU A 34 -9.86 14.58 -12.51
CA LEU A 34 -10.28 14.22 -13.86
C LEU A 34 -11.75 14.57 -14.17
N ILE A 35 -12.64 14.46 -13.18
CA ILE A 35 -14.07 14.75 -13.36
C ILE A 35 -14.33 16.26 -13.36
N PHE A 36 -13.67 17.00 -12.46
CA PHE A 36 -13.93 18.42 -12.24
C PHE A 36 -12.87 19.33 -12.86
N GLY A 37 -11.68 18.80 -13.17
CA GLY A 37 -10.68 19.53 -13.91
C GLY A 37 -11.13 19.75 -15.34
N SER A 38 -10.81 20.93 -15.89
CA SER A 38 -10.99 21.23 -17.32
C SER A 38 -9.65 21.04 -18.03
N PRO A 39 -9.30 19.81 -18.46
CA PRO A 39 -8.02 19.54 -19.13
C PRO A 39 -7.83 20.35 -20.41
N ASP A 40 -8.92 20.78 -21.05
CA ASP A 40 -8.90 21.62 -22.26
C ASP A 40 -8.43 23.05 -22.00
N ARG A 41 -8.61 23.57 -20.77
CA ARG A 41 -8.18 24.91 -20.38
C ARG A 41 -6.82 24.89 -19.70
N GLU A 42 -6.58 23.87 -18.89
CA GLU A 42 -5.33 23.71 -18.16
C GLU A 42 -4.79 22.27 -18.31
N PRO A 43 -3.92 22.03 -19.30
CA PRO A 43 -3.41 20.69 -19.57
C PRO A 43 -2.62 20.10 -18.39
N ILE A 44 -2.08 20.97 -17.52
CA ILE A 44 -1.42 20.58 -16.26
C ILE A 44 -2.39 19.85 -15.32
N ILE A 45 -3.66 20.27 -15.26
CA ILE A 45 -4.69 19.64 -14.41
C ILE A 45 -4.98 18.22 -14.91
N GLY A 46 -5.14 18.05 -16.23
CA GLY A 46 -5.37 16.73 -16.83
C GLY A 46 -4.20 15.77 -16.59
N GLN A 47 -2.97 16.25 -16.74
CA GLN A 47 -1.76 15.45 -16.47
C GLN A 47 -1.63 15.12 -14.99
N ALA A 48 -1.91 16.07 -14.09
CA ALA A 48 -1.86 15.84 -12.65
C ALA A 48 -2.92 14.84 -12.16
N GLY A 49 -4.14 14.90 -12.68
CA GLY A 49 -5.20 13.94 -12.38
C GLY A 49 -4.84 12.52 -12.83
N THR A 50 -4.33 12.41 -14.06
CA THR A 50 -3.87 11.13 -14.62
C THR A 50 -2.69 10.56 -13.82
N LEU A 51 -1.70 11.38 -13.47
CA LEU A 51 -0.54 10.95 -12.68
C LEU A 51 -0.96 10.49 -11.28
N SER A 52 -1.88 11.21 -10.64
CA SER A 52 -2.40 10.86 -9.31
C SER A 52 -3.11 9.50 -9.31
N LEU A 53 -3.87 9.18 -10.37
CA LEU A 53 -4.47 7.86 -10.57
C LEU A 53 -3.41 6.77 -10.75
N VAL A 54 -2.35 7.02 -11.54
CA VAL A 54 -1.27 6.05 -11.75
C VAL A 54 -0.55 5.74 -10.44
N ILE A 55 -0.26 6.76 -9.63
CA ILE A 55 0.37 6.60 -8.30
C ILE A 55 -0.56 5.83 -7.36
N GLY A 56 -1.85 6.18 -7.34
CA GLY A 56 -2.87 5.46 -6.57
C GLY A 56 -2.94 3.98 -6.92
N ALA A 57 -2.97 3.66 -8.22
CA ALA A 57 -3.00 2.30 -8.73
C ALA A 57 -1.73 1.51 -8.39
N LEU A 58 -0.54 2.11 -8.52
CA LEU A 58 0.73 1.52 -8.10
C LEU A 58 0.73 1.20 -6.60
N GLY A 59 0.27 2.13 -5.76
CA GLY A 59 0.12 1.91 -4.32
C GLY A 59 -0.80 0.72 -4.01
N PHE A 60 -1.88 0.55 -4.78
CA PHE A 60 -2.80 -0.57 -4.62
C PHE A 60 -2.15 -1.91 -5.01
N VAL A 61 -1.40 -1.94 -6.11
CA VAL A 61 -0.65 -3.14 -6.53
C VAL A 61 0.37 -3.54 -5.47
N LEU A 62 1.13 -2.58 -4.93
CA LEU A 62 2.07 -2.83 -3.85
C LEU A 62 1.37 -3.37 -2.60
N TYR A 63 0.21 -2.82 -2.23
CA TYR A 63 -0.61 -3.33 -1.14
C TYR A 63 -1.01 -4.79 -1.38
N VAL A 64 -1.50 -5.14 -2.57
CA VAL A 64 -1.89 -6.52 -2.92
C VAL A 64 -0.69 -7.48 -2.83
N ILE A 65 0.48 -7.08 -3.33
CA ILE A 65 1.71 -7.89 -3.27
C ILE A 65 2.14 -8.10 -1.82
N ALA A 66 2.20 -7.03 -1.03
CA ALA A 66 2.61 -7.09 0.37
C ALA A 66 1.62 -7.92 1.20
N ARG A 67 0.31 -7.78 0.94
CA ARG A 67 -0.72 -8.62 1.58
C ARG A 67 -0.56 -10.10 1.26
N ARG A 68 -0.18 -10.44 0.01
CA ARG A 68 0.14 -11.83 -0.39
C ARG A 68 1.41 -12.35 0.29
N HIS A 69 2.41 -11.49 0.52
CA HIS A 69 3.65 -11.84 1.22
C HIS A 69 3.41 -12.13 2.71
N GLU A 70 2.58 -11.35 3.41
CA GLU A 70 2.19 -11.65 4.80
C GLU A 70 1.52 -13.02 4.94
N GLY A 71 0.66 -13.39 3.98
CA GLY A 71 0.02 -14.70 3.94
C GLY A 71 1.00 -15.86 3.75
N LYS A 72 2.06 -15.66 2.95
CA LYS A 72 3.13 -16.65 2.76
C LYS A 72 4.05 -16.76 3.98
N ALA A 73 4.38 -15.63 4.62
CA ALA A 73 5.18 -15.62 5.85
C ALA A 73 4.50 -16.41 7.00
N ARG A 74 3.18 -16.28 7.17
CA ARG A 74 2.42 -17.09 8.14
C ARG A 74 2.43 -18.59 7.83
N LYS A 75 2.38 -18.99 6.56
CA LYS A 75 2.44 -20.40 6.15
C LYS A 75 3.81 -21.02 6.40
N ASN A 76 4.88 -20.26 6.18
CA ASN A 76 6.24 -20.74 6.44
C ASN A 76 6.55 -20.84 7.94
N ALA A 77 6.02 -19.95 8.78
CA ALA A 77 6.15 -20.06 10.24
C ALA A 77 5.53 -21.35 10.79
N ARG A 78 4.32 -21.71 10.36
CA ARG A 78 3.67 -22.98 10.75
C ARG A 78 4.38 -24.24 10.23
N LYS A 79 5.07 -24.16 9.09
CA LYS A 79 5.80 -25.30 8.52
C LYS A 79 7.16 -25.54 9.21
N GLY A 80 7.71 -24.52 9.90
CA GLY A 80 8.94 -24.64 10.69
C GLY A 80 8.74 -25.32 12.05
N GLU A 81 7.60 -25.13 12.70
CA GLU A 81 7.30 -25.76 14.00
C GLU A 81 7.03 -27.27 13.90
N GLY A 82 6.60 -27.77 12.73
CA GLY A 82 6.37 -29.21 12.51
C GLY A 82 7.62 -30.03 12.18
N LYS A 83 8.82 -29.45 12.22
CA LYS A 83 10.09 -30.16 11.99
C LYS A 83 10.90 -30.44 13.27
N HIS A 84 10.40 -30.04 14.43
CA HIS A 84 11.04 -30.25 15.74
C HIS A 84 10.17 -31.05 16.71
N VAL A 85 9.29 -31.92 16.20
CA VAL A 85 8.61 -32.95 17.00
C VAL A 85 9.00 -34.32 16.48
#